data_AF-A0A2S9FV70-F1
#
_entry.id   AF-A0A2S9FV70-F1
#
_cell.length_a   1.000
_cell.length_b   1.000
_cell.length_c   1.000
_cell.angle_alpha   90.00
_cell.angle_beta   90.00
_cell.angle_gamma   90.00
#
_symmetry.space_group_name_H-M   'P 1'
#
loop_
_entity.id
_entity.type
_entity.pdbx_description
1 polymer ?
#
loop_
_entity_poly.entity_id
_entity_poly.type
_entity_poly.pdbx_seq_one_letter_code
_entity_poly.pdbx_strand_id
1 'polypeptide(L)'
;DVAMLDRRTRRDLRGDLQVVFQDPVASLDPRLPVFDVLAEPLACNGSSKADTRDRIAELLTVVGLRREDASRYPAEFSGGQKQRIG
;
A
#
# COMPACT_ATOMS: atom_id res chain seq x y z
N ASP A 1 23.58 -1.81 -13.57
CA ASP A 1 23.19 -0.40 -13.70
C ASP A 1 21.75 -0.34 -14.22
N VAL A 2 20.82 0.17 -13.41
CA VAL A 2 19.39 0.30 -13.74
C VAL A 2 19.12 1.38 -14.80
N ALA A 3 20.11 2.23 -15.12
CA ALA A 3 19.97 3.27 -16.14
C ALA A 3 19.79 2.72 -17.56
N MET A 4 20.33 1.52 -17.84
CA MET A 4 20.36 0.91 -19.17
C MET A 4 19.16 -0.01 -19.47
N LEU A 5 18.23 -0.18 -18.53
CA LEU A 5 17.06 -1.05 -18.72
C LEU A 5 16.05 -0.40 -19.66
N ASP A 6 15.51 -1.20 -20.59
CA ASP A 6 14.40 -0.79 -21.45
C ASP A 6 13.13 -0.48 -20.63
N ARG A 7 12.20 0.25 -21.24
CA ARG A 7 10.98 0.71 -20.54
C ARG A 7 10.15 -0.43 -19.93
N ARG A 8 10.15 -1.60 -20.56
CA ARG A 8 9.34 -2.75 -20.15
C ARG A 8 9.96 -3.43 -18.94
N THR A 9 11.24 -3.78 -19.02
CA THR A 9 12.02 -4.37 -17.93
C THR A 9 12.05 -3.44 -16.72
N ARG A 10 12.10 -2.13 -16.95
CA ARG A 10 12.04 -1.13 -15.86
C ARG A 10 10.66 -1.02 -15.20
N ARG A 11 9.58 -1.36 -15.92
CA ARG A 11 8.22 -1.42 -15.37
C ARG A 11 8.03 -2.70 -14.57
N ASP A 12 8.49 -3.83 -15.09
CA ASP A 12 8.43 -5.13 -14.41
C ASP A 12 9.24 -5.07 -13.10
N LEU A 13 10.45 -4.49 -13.15
CA LEU A 13 11.28 -4.26 -11.95
C LEU A 13 10.61 -3.32 -10.93
N ARG A 14 9.78 -2.35 -11.36
CA ARG A 14 9.02 -1.49 -10.43
C ARG A 14 7.85 -2.22 -9.78
N GLY A 15 7.35 -3.30 -10.38
CA GLY A 15 6.40 -4.20 -9.73
C GLY A 15 7.04 -5.00 -8.60
N ASP A 16 8.31 -5.36 -8.75
CA ASP A 16 9.09 -6.14 -7.77
C ASP A 16 9.75 -5.30 -6.67
N LEU A 17 9.83 -3.98 -6.85
CA LEU A 17 10.47 -3.04 -5.91
C LEU A 17 9.42 -2.19 -5.19
N GLN A 18 9.14 -2.51 -3.94
CA GLN A 18 8.34 -1.64 -3.07
C GLN A 18 9.22 -0.53 -2.48
N VAL A 19 9.02 0.71 -2.94
CA VAL A 19 9.68 1.89 -2.37
C VAL A 19 9.05 2.19 -1.02
N VAL A 20 9.82 2.09 0.06
CA VAL A 20 9.42 2.51 1.41
C VAL A 20 10.00 3.89 1.66
N PHE A 21 9.15 4.90 1.89
CA PHE A 21 9.58 6.25 2.24
C PHE A 21 9.88 6.34 3.74
N GLN A 22 10.85 7.17 4.12
CA GLN A 22 11.28 7.30 5.54
C GLN A 22 10.23 7.96 6.46
N ASP A 23 9.17 8.55 5.89
CA ASP A 23 8.01 9.05 6.66
C ASP A 23 6.71 8.39 6.15
N PRO A 24 6.43 7.15 6.59
CA PRO A 24 5.26 6.39 6.15
C PRO A 24 3.95 7.15 6.40
N VAL A 25 3.87 7.90 7.51
CA VAL A 25 2.65 8.60 7.93
C VAL A 25 2.31 9.77 7.03
N ALA A 26 3.32 10.44 6.47
CA ALA A 26 3.12 11.56 5.53
C ALA A 26 2.56 11.13 4.16
N SER A 27 2.58 9.82 3.86
CA SER A 27 2.11 9.28 2.58
C SER A 27 0.59 8.98 2.54
N LEU A 28 -0.07 8.93 3.71
CA LEU A 28 -1.50 8.61 3.79
C LEU A 28 -2.35 9.86 3.54
N ASP A 29 -3.19 9.86 2.49
CA ASP A 29 -4.19 10.93 2.30
C ASP A 29 -5.26 10.84 3.41
N PRO A 30 -5.40 11.86 4.28
CA PRO A 30 -6.36 11.81 5.38
C PRO A 30 -7.83 11.79 4.91
N ARG A 31 -8.09 12.10 3.64
CA ARG A 31 -9.44 12.11 3.04
C ARG A 31 -9.85 10.75 2.48
N LEU A 32 -8.94 9.78 2.45
CA LEU A 32 -9.20 8.45 1.94
C LEU A 32 -9.18 7.41 3.08
N PRO A 33 -10.06 6.41 3.03
CA PRO A 33 -9.91 5.20 3.83
C PRO A 33 -8.56 4.51 3.56
N VAL A 34 -8.06 3.80 4.57
CA VAL A 34 -6.82 3.01 4.43
C VAL A 34 -6.88 2.02 3.27
N PHE A 35 -8.05 1.44 3.01
CA PHE A 35 -8.27 0.57 1.86
C PHE A 35 -7.89 1.26 0.54
N ASP A 36 -8.38 2.46 0.30
CA ASP A 36 -8.20 3.15 -0.99
C ASP A 36 -6.74 3.54 -1.20
N VAL A 37 -6.06 3.97 -0.13
CA VAL A 37 -4.62 4.29 -0.15
C VAL A 37 -3.78 3.05 -0.48
N LEU A 38 -4.11 1.89 0.10
CA LEU A 38 -3.40 0.64 -0.16
C LEU A 38 -3.80 -0.02 -1.50
N ALA A 39 -5.01 0.24 -1.98
CA ALA A 39 -5.52 -0.34 -3.22
C ALA A 39 -4.93 0.30 -4.47
N GLU A 40 -4.63 1.59 -4.44
CA GLU A 40 -4.05 2.33 -5.56
C GLU A 40 -2.77 1.68 -6.15
N PRO A 41 -1.72 1.37 -5.35
CA PRO A 41 -0.52 0.73 -5.88
C PRO A 41 -0.79 -0.69 -6.41
N LEU A 42 -1.68 -1.46 -5.75
CA LEU A 42 -2.04 -2.81 -6.17
C LEU A 42 -2.79 -2.81 -7.52
N ALA A 43 -3.70 -1.86 -7.70
CA ALA A 43 -4.43 -1.65 -8.94
C ALA A 43 -3.50 -1.17 -10.07
N CYS A 44 -2.56 -0.27 -9.78
CA CYS A 44 -1.54 0.19 -10.75
C CYS A 44 -0.67 -0.97 -11.28
N ASN A 45 -0.44 -1.98 -10.43
CA ASN A 45 0.30 -3.20 -10.78
C ASN A 45 -0.57 -4.28 -11.45
N GLY A 46 -1.84 -3.99 -11.76
CA GLY A 46 -2.72 -4.89 -12.52
C GLY A 46 -3.47 -5.93 -11.69
N SER A 47 -3.52 -5.79 -10.36
CA SER A 47 -4.29 -6.69 -9.49
C SER A 47 -5.79 -6.58 -9.76
N SER A 48 -6.50 -7.70 -9.77
CA SER A 48 -7.98 -7.67 -9.87
C SER A 48 -8.59 -7.09 -8.59
N LYS A 49 -9.85 -6.63 -8.65
CA LYS A 49 -10.54 -6.12 -7.46
C LYS A 49 -10.65 -7.15 -6.33
N ALA A 50 -10.77 -8.44 -6.67
CA ALA A 50 -10.83 -9.51 -5.69
C ALA A 50 -9.46 -9.69 -5.02
N ASP A 51 -8.41 -9.83 -5.83
CA ASP A 51 -7.04 -10.02 -5.34
C ASP A 51 -6.57 -8.84 -4.49
N THR A 52 -6.87 -7.61 -4.90
CA THR A 52 -6.58 -6.40 -4.12
C THR A 52 -7.22 -6.45 -2.74
N ARG A 53 -8.50 -6.87 -2.65
CA ARG A 53 -9.20 -6.92 -1.37
C ARG A 53 -8.60 -7.96 -0.43
N ASP A 54 -8.26 -9.14 -0.95
CA ASP A 54 -7.68 -10.19 -0.12
C ASP A 54 -6.25 -9.85 0.27
N ARG A 55 -5.47 -9.27 -0.65
CA ARG A 55 -4.11 -8.81 -0.36
C ARG A 55 -4.07 -7.72 0.71
N ILE A 56 -4.97 -6.73 0.66
CA ILE A 56 -5.05 -5.69 1.70
C ILE A 56 -5.41 -6.30 3.06
N ALA A 57 -6.33 -7.28 3.09
CA ALA A 57 -6.70 -7.95 4.33
C ALA A 57 -5.50 -8.70 4.96
N GLU A 58 -4.70 -9.38 4.13
CA GLU A 58 -3.45 -10.01 4.56
C GLU A 58 -2.46 -8.98 5.09
N LEU A 59 -2.21 -7.89 4.36
CA LEU A 59 -1.26 -6.85 4.74
C LEU A 59 -1.63 -6.22 6.09
N LEU A 60 -2.91 -5.91 6.30
CA LEU A 60 -3.42 -5.41 7.58
C LEU A 60 -3.15 -6.40 8.71
N THR A 61 -3.38 -7.70 8.47
CA THR A 61 -3.12 -8.75 9.45
C THR A 61 -1.64 -8.85 9.81
N VAL A 62 -0.74 -8.79 8.81
CA VAL A 62 0.72 -8.81 9.02
C VAL A 62 1.18 -7.68 9.93
N VAL A 63 0.56 -6.52 9.79
CA VAL A 63 0.88 -5.36 10.62
C VAL A 63 0.05 -5.31 11.91
N GLY A 64 -0.70 -6.36 12.26
CA GLY A 64 -1.45 -6.47 13.51
C GLY A 64 -2.71 -5.59 13.57
N LEU A 65 -3.35 -5.37 12.42
CA LEU A 65 -4.65 -4.73 12.26
C LEU A 65 -5.67 -5.75 11.75
N ARG A 66 -6.96 -5.45 11.91
CA ARG A 66 -8.03 -6.35 11.47
C ARG A 66 -8.47 -5.98 10.06
N ARG A 67 -9.08 -6.93 9.34
CA ARG A 67 -9.60 -6.70 7.98
C ARG A 67 -10.58 -5.53 7.94
N GLU A 68 -11.45 -5.43 8.94
CA GLU A 68 -12.44 -4.36 9.06
C GLU A 68 -11.82 -2.98 9.28
N ASP A 69 -10.56 -2.90 9.73
CA ASP A 69 -9.89 -1.62 9.89
C ASP A 69 -9.57 -0.95 8.54
N ALA A 70 -9.66 -1.69 7.41
CA ALA A 70 -9.45 -1.15 6.07
C ALA A 70 -10.40 0.01 5.70
N SER A 71 -11.63 0.00 6.21
CA SER A 71 -12.61 1.06 5.93
C SER A 71 -12.43 2.32 6.77
N ARG A 72 -11.47 2.32 7.72
CA ARG A 72 -11.22 3.44 8.61
C ARG A 72 -10.29 4.45 7.96
N TYR A 73 -10.42 5.69 8.37
CA TYR A 73 -9.55 6.78 7.96
C TYR A 73 -8.28 6.81 8.81
N PRO A 74 -7.16 7.35 8.27
CA PRO A 74 -5.91 7.47 9.02
C PRO A 74 -6.09 8.11 10.41
N ALA A 75 -6.95 9.13 10.53
CA ALA A 75 -7.21 9.84 11.79
C ALA A 75 -7.71 8.93 12.93
N GLU A 76 -8.32 7.80 12.62
CA GLU A 76 -8.89 6.86 13.60
C GLU A 76 -7.84 5.92 14.22
N PHE A 77 -6.61 5.93 13.71
CA PHE A 77 -5.52 5.09 14.19
C PHE A 77 -4.59 5.83 15.16
N SER A 78 -4.02 5.08 16.11
CA SER A 78 -2.94 5.59 16.96
C SER A 78 -1.68 5.88 16.13
N GLY A 79 -0.76 6.69 16.67
CA GLY A 79 0.50 7.01 15.98
C GLY A 79 1.32 5.76 15.58
N GLY A 80 1.42 4.77 16.48
CA GLY A 80 2.10 3.51 16.19
C GLY A 80 1.34 2.58 15.24
N GLN A 81 0.03 2.77 15.05
CA GLN A 81 -0.71 2.10 13.99
C GLN A 81 -0.47 2.78 12.63
N LYS A 82 -0.46 4.12 12.58
CA LYS A 82 -0.15 4.87 11.35
C LYS A 82 1.23 4.54 10.78
N GLN A 83 2.24 4.41 11.63
CA GLN A 83 3.61 4.01 11.21
C GLN A 83 3.67 2.61 10.59
N ARG A 84 2.72 1.74 10.92
CA ARG A 84 2.63 0.38 10.39
C ARG A 84 1.85 0.30 9.07
N ILE A 85 0.98 1.28 8.80
CA ILE A 85 0.13 1.32 7.60
C ILE A 85 0.84 2.04 6.44
N GLY A 86 1.54 3.14 6.74
CA GLY A 86 2.24 3.93 5.74
C GLY A 86 3.55 3.32 5.25
#